data_AF-A0A6A8Q6Y9-F1
#
_entry.id   AF-A0A6A8Q6Y9-F1
#
_cell.length_a   1.000
_cell.length_b   1.000
_cell.length_c   1.000
_cell.angle_alpha   90.00
_cell.angle_beta   90.00
_cell.angle_gamma   90.00
#
_symmetry.space_group_name_H-M   'P 1'
#
loop_
_entity.id
_entity.type
_entity.pdbx_description
1 polymer ?
#
loop_
_entity_poly.entity_id
_entity_poly.type
_entity_poly.pdbx_seq_one_letter_code
_entity_poly.pdbx_strand_id
1 'polypeptide(L)' 'MRSWWKLLLIVLVVAVLPLSLKAQATGLWEVTKVIVGQEEMTPVAKWTQINKDGTFETGNGWLQNGNGTWTFD' A
#
# COMPACT_ATOMS: atom_id res chain seq x y z
N MET A 1 -22.10 -44.81 4.14
CA MET A 1 -22.49 -43.52 4.75
C MET A 1 -21.49 -42.47 4.30
N ARG A 2 -21.92 -41.50 3.48
CA ARG A 2 -21.04 -40.45 2.96
C ARG A 2 -20.63 -39.53 4.11
N SER A 3 -19.36 -39.16 4.18
CA SER A 3 -18.76 -38.53 5.37
C SER A 3 -18.94 -37.01 5.34
N TRP A 4 -20.09 -36.51 5.78
CA TRP A 4 -20.48 -35.08 5.69
C TRP A 4 -19.54 -34.13 6.47
N TRP A 5 -18.85 -34.62 7.50
CA TRP A 5 -17.90 -33.83 8.28
C TRP A 5 -16.67 -33.38 7.47
N LYS A 6 -16.28 -34.15 6.44
CA LYS A 6 -15.18 -33.76 5.54
C LYS A 6 -15.58 -32.56 4.67
N LEU A 7 -16.84 -32.50 4.25
CA LEU A 7 -17.39 -31.36 3.51
C LEU A 7 -17.50 -30.13 4.40
N LEU A 8 -17.90 -30.30 5.66
CA LEU A 8 -17.91 -29.24 6.67
C LEU A 8 -16.52 -28.68 6.94
N LEU A 9 -15.50 -29.53 7.06
CA LEU A 9 -14.11 -29.07 7.20
C LEU A 9 -13.60 -28.31 5.98
N ILE A 10 -13.93 -28.76 4.77
CA ILE A 10 -13.53 -28.07 3.53
C ILE A 10 -14.20 -26.70 3.43
N VAL A 11 -15.49 -26.60 3.74
CA VAL A 11 -16.22 -25.31 3.76
C VAL A 11 -15.64 -24.37 4.81
N LEU A 12 -15.30 -24.88 6.00
CA LEU A 12 -14.67 -24.08 7.04
C LEU A 12 -13.32 -23.53 6.57
N VAL A 13 -12.44 -24.37 6.00
CA VAL A 13 -11.12 -23.97 5.50
C VAL A 13 -11.22 -22.95 4.35
N VAL A 14 -12.16 -23.14 3.41
CA VAL A 14 -12.40 -22.20 2.30
C VAL A 14 -13.00 -20.88 2.80
N ALA A 15 -13.84 -20.89 3.84
CA ALA A 15 -14.38 -19.68 4.43
C ALA A 15 -13.34 -18.83 5.18
N VAL A 16 -12.21 -19.41 5.60
CA VAL A 16 -11.09 -18.66 6.23
C VAL A 16 -10.09 -18.09 5.19
N LEU A 17 -10.22 -18.46 3.91
CA LEU A 17 -9.39 -17.96 2.81
C LEU A 17 -10.28 -17.12 1.86
N PRO A 18 -10.34 -15.77 1.97
CA PRO A 18 -9.17 -14.89 1.99
C PRO A 18 -9.36 -13.67 2.89
N LEU A 19 -8.60 -13.58 3.98
CA LEU A 19 -8.20 -12.26 4.45
C LEU A 19 -7.26 -11.71 3.37
N SER A 20 -7.83 -10.93 2.45
CA SER A 20 -7.05 -9.98 1.66
C SER A 20 -6.26 -9.16 2.67
N LEU A 21 -5.00 -9.53 2.87
CA LEU A 21 -4.01 -8.65 3.45
C LEU A 21 -3.86 -7.54 2.41
N LYS A 22 -4.76 -6.55 2.45
CA LYS A 22 -4.55 -5.30 1.72
C LYS A 22 -3.24 -4.78 2.29
N ALA A 23 -2.16 -4.95 1.55
CA ALA A 23 -0.88 -4.38 1.91
C ALA A 23 -1.13 -2.88 2.10
N GLN A 24 -1.00 -2.43 3.35
CA GLN A 24 -1.37 -1.06 3.69
C GLN A 24 -0.23 -0.18 3.20
N ALA A 25 -0.46 0.60 2.15
CA ALA A 25 0.52 1.56 1.64
C ALA A 25 0.79 2.72 2.63
N THR A 26 0.07 2.75 3.76
CA THR A 26 0.18 3.80 4.77
C THR A 26 1.56 3.82 5.42
N GLY A 27 2.15 4.99 5.53
CA GLY A 27 3.47 5.17 6.10
C GLY A 27 4.18 6.38 5.51
N LEU A 28 5.35 6.70 6.06
CA LEU A 28 6.28 7.66 5.48
C LEU A 28 7.25 6.92 4.58
N TRP A 29 7.33 7.35 3.33
CA TRP A 29 8.14 6.75 2.29
C TRP A 29 9.21 7.73 1.82
N GLU A 30 10.44 7.25 1.75
CA GLU A 30 11.56 7.96 1.12
C GLU A 30 11.56 7.71 -0.39
N VAL A 31 11.77 8.76 -1.16
CA VAL A 31 12.05 8.65 -2.60
C VAL A 31 13.55 8.46 -2.79
N THR A 32 13.95 7.25 -3.15
CA THR A 32 15.36 6.87 -3.30
C THR A 32 15.93 7.12 -4.70
N LYS A 33 15.08 7.29 -5.71
CA LYS A 33 15.49 7.51 -7.10
C LYS A 33 14.44 8.33 -7.86
N VAL A 34 14.91 9.29 -8.68
CA VAL A 34 14.06 10.05 -9.60
C VAL A 34 14.63 9.90 -11.01
N ILE A 35 13.76 9.61 -11.98
CA ILE A 35 14.14 9.53 -13.39
C ILE A 35 13.27 10.50 -14.17
N VAL A 36 13.89 11.34 -15.00
CA VAL A 36 13.20 12.29 -15.89
C VAL A 36 13.66 12.01 -17.32
N GLY A 37 12.78 11.46 -18.15
CA GLY A 37 13.16 10.96 -19.46
C GLY A 37 14.18 9.82 -19.35
N GLN A 38 15.42 10.05 -19.78
CA GLN A 38 16.53 9.11 -19.67
C GLN A 38 17.54 9.49 -18.58
N GLU A 39 17.33 10.60 -17.87
CA GLU A 39 18.27 11.10 -16.87
C GLU A 39 17.87 10.66 -15.46
N GLU A 40 18.84 10.12 -14.73
CA GLU A 40 18.71 9.88 -13.30
C GLU A 40 19.05 11.15 -12.52
N MET A 41 18.08 11.62 -11.75
CA MET A 41 18.15 12.83 -10.95
C MET A 41 18.30 12.45 -9.47
N THR A 42 19.12 13.20 -8.73
CA THR A 42 19.25 13.01 -7.29
C THR A 42 18.00 13.49 -6.56
N PRO A 43 17.30 12.63 -5.81
CA PRO A 43 16.23 13.09 -4.92
C PRO A 43 16.83 13.92 -3.77
N VAL A 44 16.36 15.14 -3.59
CA VAL A 44 16.79 15.99 -2.46
C VAL A 44 15.82 15.75 -1.29
N ALA A 45 16.15 14.78 -0.43
CA ALA A 45 15.38 14.41 0.75
C ALA A 45 13.86 14.31 0.48
N LYS A 46 13.49 13.72 -0.66
CA LYS A 46 12.11 13.71 -1.14
C LYS A 46 11.33 12.60 -0.46
N TRP A 47 10.11 12.89 -0.03
CA TRP A 47 9.29 11.97 0.75
C TRP A 47 7.81 12.05 0.38
N THR A 48 7.08 10.97 0.69
CA THR A 48 5.62 10.90 0.60
C THR A 48 5.07 10.23 1.86
N GLN A 49 4.12 10.88 2.53
CA GLN A 49 3.36 10.29 3.62
C GLN A 49 1.98 9.86 3.11
N ILE A 50 1.66 8.59 3.28
CA ILE A 50 0.35 8.03 2.94
C ILE A 50 -0.42 7.80 4.25
N ASN A 51 -1.52 8.53 4.42
CA ASN A 51 -2.31 8.50 5.64
C ASN A 51 -3.40 7.41 5.59
N LYS A 52 -3.82 6.95 6.76
CA LYS A 52 -4.84 5.89 6.91
C LYS A 52 -6.24 6.32 6.45
N ASP A 53 -6.48 7.62 6.37
CA ASP A 53 -7.77 8.22 5.98
C ASP A 53 -7.92 8.40 4.45
N GLY A 54 -6.97 7.91 3.67
CA GLY A 54 -6.98 8.07 2.21
C GLY A 54 -6.41 9.40 1.73
N THR A 55 -5.79 10.20 2.60
CA THR A 55 -5.03 11.38 2.19
C THR A 55 -3.54 11.08 2.02
N PHE A 56 -2.83 11.95 1.32
CA PHE A 56 -1.37 11.91 1.24
C PHE A 56 -0.77 13.32 1.33
N GLU A 57 0.50 13.37 1.73
CA GLU A 57 1.34 14.57 1.76
C GLU A 57 2.70 14.24 1.13
N THR A 58 3.36 15.21 0.51
CA THR A 58 4.70 15.02 -0.09
C THR A 58 5.53 16.29 0.04
N GLY A 59 6.85 16.12 0.05
CA GLY A 59 7.78 17.23 0.24
C GLY A 59 9.23 16.89 -0.09
N ASN A 60 10.07 17.91 0.03
CA ASN A 60 11.52 17.82 -0.08
C ASN A 60 12.14 18.38 1.21
N GLY A 61 12.91 17.57 1.95
CA GLY A 61 13.41 17.93 3.27
C GLY A 61 12.26 18.28 4.21
N TRP A 62 12.35 19.43 4.89
CA TRP A 62 11.31 19.92 5.80
C TRP A 62 10.17 20.70 5.13
N LEU A 63 10.20 20.84 3.80
CA LEU A 63 9.21 21.62 3.06
C LEU A 63 8.20 20.69 2.37
N GLN A 64 6.95 20.74 2.83
CA GLN A 64 5.82 20.13 2.13
C GLN A 64 5.53 20.92 0.84
N ASN A 65 5.38 20.21 -0.27
CA ASN A 65 5.09 20.79 -1.59
C ASN A 65 3.88 20.14 -2.29
N GLY A 66 3.21 19.18 -1.65
CA GLY A 66 1.98 18.61 -2.15
C GLY A 66 1.14 17.94 -1.07
N ASN A 67 -0.16 17.83 -1.35
CA ASN A 67 -1.11 17.01 -0.62
C ASN A 67 -2.28 16.63 -1.53
N GLY A 68 -3.07 15.65 -1.10
CA GLY A 68 -4.29 15.26 -1.81
C GLY A 68 -4.94 14.01 -1.23
N THR A 69 -5.78 13.37 -2.04
CA THR A 69 -6.42 12.09 -1.74
C THR A 69 -5.92 11.00 -2.67
N TRP A 70 -5.96 9.75 -2.23
CA TRP A 70 -5.56 8.58 -3.00
C TRP A 70 -6.55 7.44 -2.77
N THR A 71 -6.70 6.59 -3.77
CA THR A 71 -7.43 5.33 -3.70
C THR A 71 -6.59 4.24 -4.35
N PHE A 72 -6.65 3.03 -3.80
CA PHE A 72 -6.05 1.85 -4.42
C PHE A 72 -7.04 1.29 -5.46
N ASP A 73 -6.62 1.19 -6.71
CA ASP A 73 -7.38 0.53 -7.80
C ASP A 73 -7.32 -1.01 -7.71
#